data_AF-A0A1R3USH3-F1
#
_entry.id   AF-A0A1R3USH3-F1
#
_cell.length_a   1.000
_cell.length_b   1.000
_cell.length_c   1.000
_cell.angle_alpha   90.00
_cell.angle_beta   90.00
_cell.angle_gamma   90.00
#
_symmetry.space_group_name_H-M   'P 1'
#
loop_
_entity.id
_entity.type
_entity.pdbx_description
1 polymer ?
#
loop_
_entity_poly.entity_id
_entity_poly.type
_entity_poly.pdbx_seq_one_letter_code
_entity_poly.pdbx_strand_id
1 'polypeptide(L)'
;MPLVVAFLGYALGKAYYASQGRLGFPGGPDVPPEAYERPVSAVLGVAAEQWLAAATGLAGALLILAAVTEAGRRVPRPLMLLLLSGALLGVGAAAVAMAADAFLGMGPGWEWYHGLLGIVALVLMVATTVSYVRSVGPWADTSETM
;
A
#
# COMPACT_ATOMS: atom_id res chain seq x y z
N MET A 1 10.76 -8.09 0.20
CA MET A 1 10.85 -7.88 -1.27
C MET A 1 9.51 -7.95 -2.00
N PRO A 2 8.66 -8.98 -1.88
CA PRO A 2 7.42 -9.06 -2.69
C PRO A 2 6.49 -7.86 -2.49
N LEU A 3 6.37 -7.36 -1.26
CA LEU A 3 5.56 -6.16 -0.97
C LEU A 3 6.12 -4.89 -1.63
N VAL A 4 7.44 -4.73 -1.73
CA VAL A 4 8.08 -3.62 -2.45
C VAL A 4 7.69 -3.65 -3.92
N VAL A 5 7.76 -4.83 -4.54
CA VAL A 5 7.36 -5.01 -5.95
C VAL A 5 5.89 -4.67 -6.14
N ALA A 6 5.01 -5.08 -5.23
CA ALA A 6 3.59 -4.74 -5.29
C ALA A 6 3.35 -3.23 -5.21
N PHE A 7 4.03 -2.52 -4.30
CA PHE A 7 3.94 -1.06 -4.18
C PHE A 7 4.49 -0.32 -5.40
N LEU A 8 5.59 -0.80 -5.99
CA LEU A 8 6.14 -0.23 -7.23
C LEU A 8 5.23 -0.49 -8.43
N GLY A 9 4.65 -1.68 -8.54
CA GLY A 9 3.65 -2.00 -9.57
C GLY A 9 2.41 -1.12 -9.44
N TYR A 10 1.94 -0.91 -8.21
CA TYR A 10 0.86 0.04 -7.92
C TYR A 10 1.24 1.46 -8.37
N ALA A 11 2.41 1.95 -7.97
CA ALA A 11 2.89 3.29 -8.32
C ALA A 11 2.98 3.48 -9.84
N LEU A 12 3.52 2.50 -10.55
CA LEU A 12 3.66 2.53 -12.00
C LEU A 12 2.30 2.52 -12.70
N GLY A 13 1.36 1.67 -12.27
CA GLY A 13 0.01 1.65 -12.82
C GLY A 13 -0.74 2.97 -12.62
N LYS A 14 -0.54 3.59 -11.45
CA LYS A 14 -1.09 4.91 -11.14
C LYS A 14 -0.46 6.02 -11.99
N ALA A 15 0.86 6.02 -12.15
CA ALA A 15 1.56 6.97 -13.01
C ALA A 15 1.14 6.83 -14.48
N TYR A 16 0.94 5.59 -14.96
CA TYR A 16 0.46 5.33 -16.32
C TYR A 16 -0.94 5.93 -16.54
N TYR A 17 -1.88 5.70 -15.62
CA TYR A 17 -3.23 6.27 -15.74
C TYR A 17 -3.24 7.79 -15.51
N ALA A 18 -2.36 8.32 -14.66
CA ALA A 18 -2.16 9.76 -14.50
C ALA A 18 -1.73 10.42 -15.82
N SER A 19 -0.81 9.79 -16.57
CA SER A 19 -0.35 10.28 -17.87
C SER A 19 -1.45 10.32 -18.94
N GLN A 20 -2.53 9.56 -18.74
CA GLN A 20 -3.69 9.49 -19.62
C GLN A 20 -4.87 10.33 -19.11
N GLY A 21 -4.78 10.94 -17.92
CA GLY A 21 -5.90 11.64 -17.30
C GLY A 21 -7.08 10.72 -16.94
N ARG A 22 -6.81 9.44 -16.66
CA ARG A 22 -7.83 8.41 -16.38
C ARG A 22 -7.83 8.01 -14.91
N LEU A 23 -9.00 7.78 -14.34
CA LEU A 23 -9.12 7.12 -13.04
C LEU A 23 -9.00 5.60 -13.18
N GLY A 24 -8.63 4.94 -12.09
CA GLY A 24 -8.54 3.48 -12.02
C GLY A 24 -7.12 2.93 -11.86
N PHE A 25 -6.95 1.69 -12.27
CA PHE A 25 -5.69 0.93 -12.21
C PHE A 25 -5.66 -0.09 -13.36
N PRO A 26 -4.51 -0.35 -14.01
CA PRO A 26 -4.40 -1.38 -15.04
C PRO A 26 -4.88 -2.75 -14.57
N GLY A 27 -5.83 -3.36 -15.28
CA GLY A 27 -6.41 -4.66 -14.92
C GLY A 27 -7.44 -4.63 -13.79
N GLY A 28 -7.72 -3.45 -13.21
CA GLY A 28 -8.84 -3.26 -12.29
C GLY A 28 -10.18 -3.10 -13.04
N PRO A 29 -11.30 -3.03 -12.29
CA PRO A 29 -12.63 -2.84 -12.87
C PRO A 29 -12.73 -1.51 -13.62
N ASP A 30 -13.69 -1.44 -14.54
CA ASP A 30 -14.03 -0.20 -15.24
C ASP A 30 -14.49 0.86 -14.23
N VAL A 31 -13.96 2.07 -14.39
CA VAL A 31 -14.30 3.17 -13.50
C VAL A 31 -15.56 3.86 -14.00
N PRO A 32 -16.64 3.90 -13.20
CA PRO A 32 -17.88 4.48 -13.64
C PRO A 32 -17.78 6.02 -13.67
N PRO A 33 -18.56 6.72 -14.51
CA PRO A 33 -18.44 8.16 -14.70
C PRO A 33 -18.56 8.97 -13.40
N GLU A 34 -19.41 8.55 -12.47
CA GLU A 34 -19.67 9.23 -11.20
C GLU A 34 -18.42 9.27 -10.31
N ALA A 35 -17.47 8.36 -10.51
CA ALA A 35 -16.20 8.37 -9.77
C ALA A 35 -15.32 9.59 -10.13
N TYR A 36 -15.48 10.16 -11.34
CA TYR A 36 -14.75 11.35 -11.78
C TYR A 36 -15.28 12.64 -11.15
N GLU A 37 -16.49 12.60 -10.59
CA GLU A 37 -17.13 13.74 -9.93
C GLU A 37 -16.91 13.75 -8.41
N ARG A 38 -16.14 12.78 -7.88
CA ARG A 38 -15.83 12.72 -6.45
C ARG A 38 -15.14 14.01 -5.98
N PRO A 39 -15.36 14.46 -4.73
CA PRO A 39 -14.80 15.72 -4.24
C PRO A 39 -13.29 15.85 -4.44
N VAL A 40 -12.54 14.76 -4.28
CA VAL A 40 -11.09 14.74 -4.49
C VAL A 40 -10.73 15.02 -5.95
N SER A 41 -11.32 14.27 -6.88
CA SER A 41 -11.12 14.44 -8.33
C SER A 41 -11.61 15.81 -8.81
N ALA A 42 -12.72 16.30 -8.26
CA ALA A 42 -13.30 17.60 -8.59
C ALA A 42 -12.41 18.77 -8.16
N VAL A 43 -11.70 18.65 -7.04
CA VAL A 43 -10.81 19.70 -6.52
C VAL A 43 -9.40 19.63 -7.12
N LEU A 44 -8.82 18.42 -7.21
CA LEU A 44 -7.42 18.24 -7.62
C LEU A 44 -7.27 17.99 -9.13
N GLY A 45 -8.31 17.48 -9.78
CA GLY A 45 -8.23 16.87 -11.09
C GLY A 45 -7.75 15.41 -11.02
N VAL A 46 -8.24 14.60 -11.96
CA VAL A 46 -7.95 13.15 -12.06
C VAL A 46 -6.45 12.86 -12.12
N ALA A 47 -5.71 13.62 -12.92
CA ALA A 47 -4.27 13.40 -13.10
C ALA A 47 -3.50 13.63 -11.79
N ALA A 48 -3.83 14.69 -11.05
CA ALA A 48 -3.18 14.97 -9.77
C ALA A 48 -3.52 13.91 -8.72
N GLU A 49 -4.77 13.46 -8.65
CA GLU A 49 -5.18 12.35 -7.78
C GLU A 49 -4.37 11.08 -8.06
N GLN A 50 -4.21 10.72 -9.33
CA GLN A 50 -3.45 9.53 -9.72
C GLN A 50 -1.94 9.70 -9.47
N TRP A 51 -1.38 10.90 -9.64
CA TRP A 51 0.01 11.18 -9.27
C TRP A 51 0.24 11.09 -7.76
N LEU A 52 -0.70 11.56 -6.94
CA LEU A 52 -0.66 11.40 -5.49
C LEU A 52 -0.74 9.93 -5.08
N ALA A 53 -1.60 9.15 -5.74
CA ALA A 53 -1.65 7.70 -5.54
C ALA A 53 -0.31 7.05 -5.95
N ALA A 54 0.29 7.45 -7.07
CA ALA A 54 1.59 6.96 -7.50
C ALA A 54 2.70 7.28 -6.47
N ALA A 55 2.73 8.51 -5.97
CA ALA A 55 3.64 8.95 -4.92
C ALA A 55 3.44 8.14 -3.62
N THR A 56 2.19 7.84 -3.26
CA THR A 56 1.87 6.97 -2.11
C THR A 56 2.41 5.55 -2.30
N GLY A 57 2.29 5.01 -3.52
CA GLY A 57 2.89 3.73 -3.89
C GLY A 57 4.41 3.73 -3.69
N LEU A 58 5.09 4.75 -4.21
CA LEU A 58 6.54 4.91 -4.08
C LEU A 58 6.96 5.08 -2.61
N ALA A 59 6.24 5.91 -1.85
CA ALA A 59 6.49 6.11 -0.42
C ALA A 59 6.33 4.81 0.36
N GLY A 60 5.31 4.00 0.05
CA GLY A 60 5.13 2.66 0.61
C GLY A 60 6.31 1.75 0.31
N ALA A 61 6.77 1.68 -0.94
CA ALA A 61 7.95 0.89 -1.30
C ALA A 61 9.20 1.31 -0.52
N LEU A 62 9.46 2.62 -0.43
CA LEU A 62 10.59 3.17 0.33
C LEU A 62 10.48 2.88 1.83
N LEU A 63 9.28 2.96 2.41
CA LEU A 63 9.03 2.63 3.81
C LEU A 63 9.35 1.16 4.10
N ILE A 64 8.90 0.23 3.25
CA ILE A 64 9.20 -1.20 3.41
C ILE A 64 10.71 -1.45 3.29
N LEU A 65 11.39 -0.80 2.34
CA LEU A 65 12.86 -0.89 2.24
C LEU A 65 13.55 -0.34 3.49
N ALA A 66 13.10 0.80 4.01
CA ALA A 66 13.64 1.37 5.24
C ALA A 66 13.42 0.45 6.45
N ALA A 67 12.28 -0.23 6.53
CA ALA A 67 12.00 -1.16 7.62
C ALA A 67 12.91 -2.41 7.62
N VAL A 68 13.49 -2.80 6.48
CA VAL A 68 14.29 -4.03 6.36
C VAL A 68 15.78 -3.80 6.11
N THR A 69 16.22 -2.55 5.93
CA THR A 69 17.62 -2.21 5.67
C THR A 69 18.28 -1.55 6.87
N GLU A 70 19.60 -1.69 6.99
CA GLU A 70 20.38 -1.03 8.07
C GLU A 70 20.25 0.50 8.04
N ALA A 71 20.20 1.09 6.84
CA ALA A 71 20.05 2.53 6.68
C ALA A 71 18.76 3.04 7.32
N GLY A 72 17.65 2.33 7.16
CA GLY A 72 16.37 2.71 7.74
C GLY A 72 16.27 2.45 9.25
N ARG A 73 17.16 1.64 9.85
CA ARG A 73 17.27 1.51 11.31
C ARG A 73 17.75 2.79 12.00
N ARG A 74 18.27 3.77 11.26
CA ARG A 74 18.62 5.10 11.78
C ARG A 74 17.39 5.99 12.05
N VAL A 75 16.21 5.62 11.53
CA VAL A 75 14.97 6.36 11.77
C VAL A 75 14.53 6.14 13.23
N PRO A 76 14.13 7.20 13.96
CA PRO A 76 13.62 7.05 15.31
C PRO A 76 12.49 6.02 15.39
N ARG A 77 12.62 5.05 16.29
CA ARG A 77 11.69 3.92 16.41
C ARG A 77 10.21 4.35 16.51
N PRO A 78 9.82 5.34 17.35
CA PRO A 78 8.43 5.76 17.41
C PRO A 78 7.89 6.27 16.07
N LEU A 79 8.73 6.97 15.30
CA LEU A 79 8.36 7.47 13.97
C LEU A 79 8.18 6.32 12.97
N MET A 80 9.12 5.36 12.93
CA MET A 80 8.99 4.20 12.04
C MET A 80 7.75 3.37 12.38
N LEU A 81 7.46 3.15 13.66
CA LEU A 81 6.25 2.44 14.08
C LEU A 81 4.98 3.19 13.67
N LEU A 82 4.95 4.51 13.85
CA LEU A 82 3.83 5.34 13.39
C LEU A 82 3.61 5.19 11.87
N LEU A 83 4.68 5.26 11.08
CA LEU A 83 4.62 5.11 9.62
C LEU A 83 4.15 3.71 9.21
N LEU A 84 4.70 2.65 9.83
CA LEU A 84 4.29 1.27 9.56
C LEU A 84 2.85 0.99 9.98
N SER A 85 2.40 1.54 11.11
CA SER A 85 1.00 1.46 11.54
C SER A 85 0.07 2.17 10.57
N GLY A 86 0.42 3.39 10.13
CA GLY A 86 -0.35 4.12 9.12
C GLY A 86 -0.45 3.35 7.80
N ALA A 87 0.67 2.81 7.31
CA ALA A 87 0.70 1.97 6.12
C ALA A 87 -0.12 0.69 6.29
N LEU A 88 -0.05 0.04 7.45
CA LEU A 88 -0.84 -1.15 7.76
C LEU A 88 -2.35 -0.87 7.74
N LEU A 89 -2.77 0.26 8.31
CA LEU A 89 -4.17 0.69 8.26
C LEU A 89 -4.63 0.97 6.82
N GLY A 90 -3.81 1.68 6.04
CA GLY A 90 -4.13 1.97 4.63
C GLY A 90 -4.23 0.71 3.77
N VAL A 91 -3.24 -0.19 3.85
CA VAL A 91 -3.25 -1.48 3.14
C VAL A 91 -4.40 -2.36 3.62
N GLY A 92 -4.65 -2.40 4.93
CA GLY A 92 -5.73 -3.17 5.52
C GLY A 92 -7.11 -2.70 5.05
N ALA A 93 -7.36 -1.39 5.05
CA ALA A 93 -8.60 -0.83 4.54
C ALA A 93 -8.82 -1.16 3.05
N ALA A 94 -7.78 -1.01 2.23
CA ALA A 94 -7.84 -1.37 0.82
C ALA A 94 -8.09 -2.88 0.60
N ALA A 95 -7.39 -3.74 1.34
CA ALA A 95 -7.55 -5.19 1.27
C ALA A 95 -8.96 -5.64 1.65
N VAL A 96 -9.52 -5.07 2.73
CA VAL A 96 -10.90 -5.35 3.16
C VAL A 96 -11.90 -4.90 2.10
N ALA A 97 -11.75 -3.69 1.55
CA ALA A 97 -12.64 -3.19 0.51
C ALA A 97 -12.60 -4.07 -0.75
N MET A 98 -11.41 -4.45 -1.21
CA MET A 98 -11.23 -5.32 -2.37
C MET A 98 -11.79 -6.73 -2.14
N ALA A 99 -11.57 -7.31 -0.96
CA ALA A 99 -12.10 -8.63 -0.64
C ALA A 99 -13.63 -8.61 -0.48
N ALA A 100 -14.19 -7.57 0.15
CA ALA A 100 -15.64 -7.41 0.28
C ALA A 100 -16.31 -7.28 -1.09
N ASP A 101 -15.73 -6.50 -2.00
CA ASP A 101 -16.23 -6.43 -3.36
C ASP A 101 -16.11 -7.79 -4.08
N ALA A 102 -14.91 -8.37 -4.08
CA ALA A 102 -14.61 -9.56 -4.86
C ALA A 102 -15.32 -10.84 -4.41
N PHE A 103 -15.64 -10.96 -3.12
CA PHE A 103 -16.27 -12.16 -2.56
C PHE A 103 -17.72 -11.97 -2.15
N LEU A 104 -18.15 -10.73 -1.89
CA LEU A 104 -19.51 -10.40 -1.42
C LEU A 104 -20.28 -9.51 -2.39
N GLY A 105 -19.66 -9.05 -3.50
CA GLY A 105 -20.28 -8.15 -4.47
C GLY A 105 -20.54 -6.74 -3.94
N MET A 106 -19.81 -6.32 -2.90
CA MET A 106 -19.99 -5.04 -2.22
C MET A 106 -19.10 -3.93 -2.79
N GLY A 107 -19.09 -3.70 -4.10
CA GLY A 107 -18.25 -2.68 -4.70
C GLY A 107 -18.27 -2.60 -6.23
N PRO A 108 -17.21 -2.02 -6.84
CA PRO A 108 -17.14 -1.71 -8.27
C PRO A 108 -16.93 -2.92 -9.21
N GLY A 109 -16.88 -4.16 -8.70
CA GLY A 109 -16.71 -5.36 -9.52
C GLY A 109 -15.27 -5.86 -9.61
N TRP A 110 -14.49 -5.80 -8.53
CA TRP A 110 -13.19 -6.47 -8.43
C TRP A 110 -13.33 -7.98 -8.58
N GLU A 111 -12.50 -8.60 -9.41
CA GLU A 111 -12.44 -10.07 -9.54
C GLU A 111 -11.88 -10.76 -8.28
N TRP A 112 -12.24 -12.03 -8.05
CA TRP A 112 -11.82 -12.84 -6.89
C TRP A 112 -10.31 -12.82 -6.62
N TYR A 113 -9.49 -12.84 -7.68
CA TYR A 113 -8.03 -12.86 -7.56
C TYR A 113 -7.47 -11.52 -7.06
N HIS A 114 -8.17 -10.40 -7.29
CA HIS A 114 -7.82 -9.11 -6.68
C HIS A 114 -8.09 -9.12 -5.18
N GLY A 115 -9.19 -9.74 -4.75
CA GLY A 115 -9.47 -9.98 -3.33
C GLY A 115 -8.35 -10.78 -2.66
N LEU A 116 -7.90 -11.87 -3.29
CA LEU A 116 -6.75 -12.64 -2.80
C LEU A 116 -5.46 -11.82 -2.75
N LEU A 117 -5.18 -11.01 -3.78
CA LEU A 117 -4.01 -10.14 -3.81
C LEU A 117 -4.03 -9.15 -2.64
N GLY A 118 -5.19 -8.57 -2.33
CA GLY A 118 -5.37 -7.69 -1.17
C GLY A 118 -5.05 -8.40 0.15
N ILE A 119 -5.56 -9.63 0.34
CA ILE A 119 -5.28 -10.44 1.53
C ILE A 119 -3.78 -10.75 1.65
N VAL A 120 -3.13 -11.15 0.55
CA VAL A 120 -1.69 -11.42 0.54
C VAL A 120 -0.89 -10.15 0.89
N ALA A 121 -1.26 -9.00 0.33
CA ALA A 121 -0.60 -7.73 0.65
C ALA A 121 -0.75 -7.37 2.13
N LEU A 122 -1.93 -7.57 2.72
CA LEU A 122 -2.17 -7.37 4.15
C LEU A 122 -1.31 -8.29 5.01
N VAL A 123 -1.27 -9.60 4.71
CA VAL A 123 -0.43 -10.56 5.44
C VAL A 123 1.05 -10.18 5.39
N LEU A 124 1.55 -9.81 4.20
CA LEU A 124 2.93 -9.36 4.02
C LEU A 124 3.22 -8.06 4.79
N MET A 125 2.26 -7.13 4.84
CA MET A 125 2.38 -5.89 5.60
C MET A 125 2.43 -6.16 7.11
N VAL A 126 1.56 -7.02 7.63
CA VAL A 126 1.59 -7.48 9.03
C VAL A 126 2.93 -8.13 9.35
N ALA A 127 3.39 -9.06 8.50
CA ALA A 127 4.66 -9.75 8.68
C ALA A 127 5.85 -8.76 8.70
N THR A 128 5.83 -7.74 7.82
CA THR A 128 6.86 -6.70 7.79
C THR A 128 6.87 -5.90 9.09
N THR A 129 5.71 -5.44 9.56
CA THR A 129 5.59 -4.67 10.81
C THR A 129 6.04 -5.49 12.03
N VAL A 130 5.59 -6.76 12.12
CA VAL A 130 5.99 -7.66 13.21
C VAL A 130 7.49 -7.94 13.18
N SER A 131 8.06 -8.17 11.99
CA SER A 131 9.49 -8.36 11.81
C SER A 131 10.29 -7.14 12.28
N TYR A 132 9.88 -5.93 11.89
CA TYR A 132 10.51 -4.70 12.36
C TYR A 132 10.45 -4.60 13.88
N VAL A 133 9.27 -4.74 14.49
CA VAL A 133 9.08 -4.66 15.95
C VAL A 133 10.01 -5.61 16.71
N ARG A 134 10.19 -6.83 16.21
CA ARG A 134 11.10 -7.82 16.81
C ARG A 134 12.56 -7.44 16.65
N SER A 135 12.96 -6.89 15.50
CA SER A 135 14.36 -6.55 15.21
C SER A 135 14.91 -5.35 15.99
N VAL A 136 14.05 -4.46 16.47
CA VAL A 136 14.44 -3.23 17.20
C VAL A 136 13.81 -3.12 18.60
N GLY A 137 13.32 -4.24 19.14
CA GLY A 137 12.79 -4.32 20.50
C GLY A 137 13.88 -4.45 21.58
N PRO A 138 13.56 -4.29 22.87
CA PRO A 138 14.48 -4.61 23.98
C PRO A 138 14.88 -6.10 24.04
N TRP A 139 14.23 -6.93 23.23
CA TRP A 139 14.54 -8.35 23.01
C TRP A 139 15.37 -8.57 21.74
N ALA A 140 16.11 -7.57 21.27
CA ALA A 140 17.16 -7.81 20.28
C ALA A 140 18.08 -8.88 20.88
N ASP A 141 18.09 -10.05 20.26
CA ASP A 141 18.79 -11.25 20.72
C ASP A 141 20.18 -10.89 21.27
N THR A 142 20.31 -10.83 22.59
CA THR A 142 21.59 -10.67 23.28
C THR A 142 22.40 -11.96 23.29
N SER A 143 21.98 -12.96 22.51
CA SER A 143 22.61 -14.27 22.40
C SER A 143 23.90 -14.26 21.55
N GLU A 144 24.25 -13.14 20.91
CA GLU A 144 25.48 -13.02 20.10
C GLU A 144 26.67 -12.33 20.82
N THR A 145 26.58 -12.04 22.11
CA THR A 145 27.73 -11.49 22.87
C THR A 145 28.16 -12.39 24.02
N MET A 146 28.46 -13.66 23.73
CA MET A 146 29.30 -14.52 24.57
C MET A 146 30.73 -14.53 24.04
#